data_AF-A0A803N4J9-F1
#
_entry.id   AF-A0A803N4J9-F1
#
_cell.length_a   1.000
_cell.length_b   1.000
_cell.length_c   1.000
_cell.angle_alpha   90.00
_cell.angle_beta   90.00
_cell.angle_gamma   90.00
#
_symmetry.space_group_name_H-M   'P 1'
#
loop_
_entity.id
_entity.type
_entity.pdbx_description
1 polymer ?
#
loop_
_entity_poly.entity_id
_entity_poly.type
_entity_poly.pdbx_seq_one_letter_code
_entity_poly.pdbx_strand_id
1 'polypeptide(L)'
;MVVSIQDTQPSPSSNVGGTDESFLVVNCLKMTLCLKRNFDRVYLQKTLVPHSLKGKLDALLQRARIIHLNEMELYFGASASDDGITEEFYSPRNELEALNCVLSLVDHSGKSDVTNASLKALRVAIISRIFNFGNKNKLETEMVKEACDSEKHLTSWAESHGLVSKLQIAYVEGAGRGALATEDLGVGDIALEIPISVIISEDLVYESDMIHVLEKIDGISAETMLLLWSMRERHNIDSKYKFYFDALPKQFNTGLSFGVEATIVLDGTLALEEILQAKQHLRYEYDQLFPALSVSFPGLFSPEFYTWEQYLWACELWYSNSMKIMFPDGKLKTCLIPVAGFLNHSVCPHIMHYGKVDSVTNTLKFPLSRPCNRGEQCYLSYGNLSSSHLLTFYGFLPQEVNPYDIIPLDIEEGSDCSSEEGCQDDTKHMVRGAWLSVLTNQGLFYYRLPSPLLEHLRNAVNPGLHTMTLLQESLETEKKVLDDLYAIFDGMMKNLDDSVLEDRSSEKWDVQLAIQYKDLQKNIVSSILTACESGRKMVEHELKRCMHEDIAG
;
A
#
# COMPACT_ATOMS: atom_id res chain seq x y z
N MET A 1 13.75 26.78 5.98
CA MET A 1 13.83 25.32 6.16
C MET A 1 14.08 24.71 4.79
N VAL A 2 15.01 23.76 4.68
CA VAL A 2 15.25 22.99 3.44
C VAL A 2 14.65 21.61 3.68
N VAL A 3 13.73 21.17 2.82
CA VAL A 3 13.24 19.77 2.81
C VAL A 3 14.21 18.99 1.93
N SER A 4 15.00 18.10 2.53
CA SER A 4 15.98 17.27 1.81
C SER A 4 15.33 15.97 1.34
N ILE A 5 15.82 15.42 0.23
CA ILE A 5 15.29 14.19 -0.41
C ILE A 5 15.91 12.91 0.20
N GLN A 6 16.83 13.06 1.16
CA GLN A 6 17.62 11.93 1.69
C GLN A 6 16.93 11.06 2.75
N ASP A 7 15.70 11.39 3.18
CA ASP A 7 15.04 10.73 4.34
C ASP A 7 13.85 9.82 3.98
N THR A 8 13.72 9.32 2.75
CA THR A 8 12.71 8.29 2.45
C THR A 8 13.16 6.93 2.98
N GLN A 9 12.73 6.59 4.20
CA GLN A 9 12.81 5.22 4.73
C GLN A 9 11.99 4.29 3.82
N PRO A 10 12.49 3.08 3.46
CA PRO A 10 11.69 2.08 2.78
C PRO A 10 10.47 1.72 3.64
N SER A 11 9.32 1.52 3.00
CA SER A 11 8.10 1.08 3.68
C SER A 11 8.36 -0.25 4.42
N PRO A 12 8.07 -0.34 5.72
CA PRO A 12 8.43 -1.49 6.59
C PRO A 12 7.69 -2.80 6.26
N SER A 13 6.85 -2.81 5.22
CA SER A 13 5.97 -3.93 4.84
C SER A 13 6.06 -4.31 3.36
N SER A 14 6.91 -3.65 2.56
CA SER A 14 7.07 -4.05 1.16
C SER A 14 7.89 -5.34 1.07
N ASN A 15 7.20 -6.45 0.85
CA ASN A 15 7.78 -7.73 0.39
C ASN A 15 8.16 -7.70 -1.09
N VAL A 16 7.96 -6.58 -1.78
CA VAL A 16 8.35 -6.43 -3.19
C VAL A 16 9.76 -5.87 -3.27
N GLY A 17 10.67 -6.67 -3.82
CA GLY A 17 11.98 -6.20 -4.29
C GLY A 17 11.77 -5.27 -5.47
N GLY A 18 11.68 -3.96 -5.21
CA GLY A 18 11.88 -2.95 -6.25
C GLY A 18 13.34 -3.01 -6.70
N THR A 19 13.57 -3.08 -8.00
CA THR A 19 14.91 -3.01 -8.60
C THR A 19 15.50 -1.61 -8.36
N ASP A 20 16.80 -1.51 -8.07
CA ASP A 20 17.48 -0.24 -7.79
C ASP A 20 17.31 0.83 -8.90
N GLU A 21 17.03 0.39 -10.14
CA GLU A 21 16.80 1.26 -11.30
C GLU A 21 15.48 2.04 -11.21
N SER A 22 14.37 1.42 -10.78
CA SER A 22 13.09 2.13 -10.67
C SER A 22 13.14 3.22 -9.58
N PHE A 23 13.87 2.94 -8.50
CA PHE A 23 14.10 3.90 -7.42
C PHE A 23 14.89 5.13 -7.90
N LEU A 24 15.89 4.95 -8.77
CA LEU A 24 16.67 6.06 -9.35
C LEU A 24 15.82 6.92 -10.29
N VAL A 25 15.01 6.30 -11.15
CA VAL A 25 14.11 7.00 -12.09
C VAL A 25 13.08 7.85 -11.34
N VAL A 26 12.43 7.27 -10.33
CA VAL A 26 11.46 7.96 -9.46
C VAL A 26 12.07 9.21 -8.82
N ASN A 27 13.29 9.11 -8.30
CA ASN A 27 13.98 10.24 -7.69
C ASN A 27 14.35 11.35 -8.70
N CYS A 28 14.76 10.99 -9.90
CA CYS A 28 15.03 11.94 -10.99
C CYS A 28 13.77 12.71 -11.41
N LEU A 29 12.62 12.04 -11.50
CA LEU A 29 11.33 12.68 -11.82
C LEU A 29 10.90 13.66 -10.73
N LYS A 30 11.01 13.27 -9.45
CA LYS A 30 10.74 14.17 -8.31
C LYS A 30 11.61 15.42 -8.32
N MET A 31 12.91 15.26 -8.62
CA MET A 31 13.84 16.38 -8.77
C MET A 31 13.42 17.30 -9.91
N THR A 32 13.05 16.73 -11.05
CA THR A 32 12.60 17.50 -12.23
C THR A 32 11.32 18.28 -11.92
N LEU A 33 10.34 17.69 -11.24
CA LEU A 33 9.12 18.36 -10.79
C LEU A 33 9.42 19.51 -9.82
N CYS A 34 10.35 19.30 -8.89
CA CYS A 34 10.81 20.37 -7.98
C CYS A 34 11.48 21.53 -8.74
N LEU A 35 12.30 21.23 -9.75
CA LEU A 35 13.01 22.23 -10.56
C LEU A 35 12.05 23.03 -11.45
N LYS A 36 11.11 22.36 -12.13
CA LYS A 36 10.10 23.01 -12.99
C LYS A 36 9.25 24.03 -12.23
N ARG A 37 8.95 23.78 -10.95
CA ARG A 37 8.13 24.66 -10.10
C ARG A 37 8.87 25.83 -9.45
N ASN A 38 10.16 25.97 -9.71
CA ASN A 38 10.98 27.14 -9.28
C ASN A 38 10.80 27.50 -7.79
N PHE A 39 10.98 26.52 -6.92
CA PHE A 39 10.73 26.66 -5.48
C PHE A 39 11.79 27.52 -4.77
N ASP A 40 11.47 28.79 -4.50
CA ASP A 40 12.33 29.70 -3.70
C ASP A 40 12.53 29.24 -2.24
N ARG A 41 13.57 29.69 -1.53
CA ARG A 41 13.71 29.39 -0.09
C ARG A 41 12.56 29.99 0.72
N VAL A 42 11.88 29.17 1.53
CA VAL A 42 10.85 29.66 2.47
C VAL A 42 11.53 30.25 3.71
N TYR A 43 11.51 31.58 3.82
CA TYR A 43 12.01 32.32 4.98
C TYR A 43 10.89 32.60 5.99
N LEU A 44 11.07 32.17 7.24
CA LEU A 44 10.17 32.50 8.35
C LEU A 44 10.69 33.78 9.04
N GLN A 45 9.86 34.83 9.06
CA GLN A 45 10.16 36.05 9.81
C GLN A 45 9.77 35.85 11.28
N LYS A 46 10.41 36.57 12.21
CA LYS A 46 10.12 36.43 13.66
C LYS A 46 8.67 36.80 14.02
N THR A 47 8.05 37.69 13.24
CA THR A 47 6.64 38.09 13.35
C THR A 47 5.91 37.76 12.05
N LEU A 48 4.96 36.82 12.11
CA LEU A 48 4.13 36.43 10.97
C LEU A 48 2.68 36.88 11.18
N VAL A 49 2.08 37.50 10.15
CA VAL A 49 0.64 37.77 10.07
C VAL A 49 -0.07 36.46 9.62
N PRO A 50 -1.25 36.10 10.17
CA PRO A 50 -1.90 34.81 9.88
C PRO A 50 -2.06 34.46 8.40
N HIS A 51 -2.38 35.43 7.54
CA HIS A 51 -2.50 35.21 6.09
C HIS A 51 -1.16 34.84 5.43
N SER A 52 -0.04 35.40 5.89
CA SER A 52 1.30 35.05 5.41
C SER A 52 1.73 33.66 5.88
N LEU A 53 1.23 33.21 7.04
CA LEU A 53 1.50 31.87 7.57
C LEU A 53 0.84 30.78 6.72
N LYS A 54 -0.43 30.98 6.34
CA LYS A 54 -1.17 30.04 5.48
C LYS A 54 -0.44 29.82 4.16
N GLY A 55 -0.09 30.90 3.44
CA GLY A 55 0.61 30.79 2.16
C GLY A 55 1.99 30.12 2.26
N LYS A 56 2.73 30.33 3.36
CA LYS A 56 4.01 29.63 3.60
C LYS A 56 3.82 28.16 3.92
N LEU A 57 2.81 27.82 4.71
CA LEU A 57 2.46 26.42 4.99
C LEU A 57 2.07 25.69 3.70
N ASP A 58 1.21 26.31 2.88
CA ASP A 58 0.82 25.75 1.57
C ASP A 58 2.03 25.52 0.67
N ALA A 59 2.98 26.47 0.62
CA ALA A 59 4.21 26.32 -0.14
C ALA A 59 5.14 25.20 0.38
N LEU A 60 5.20 24.98 1.69
CA LEU A 60 5.97 23.89 2.29
C LEU A 60 5.31 22.53 1.99
N LEU A 61 3.98 22.45 2.14
CA LEU A 61 3.22 21.22 1.88
C LEU A 61 3.29 20.83 0.40
N GLN A 62 3.20 21.78 -0.53
CA GLN A 62 3.37 21.51 -1.95
C GLN A 62 4.72 20.85 -2.28
N ARG A 63 5.80 21.20 -1.57
CA ARG A 63 7.10 20.54 -1.75
C ARG A 63 7.12 19.15 -1.11
N ALA A 64 6.63 19.05 0.11
CA ALA A 64 6.62 17.79 0.84
C ALA A 64 5.80 16.73 0.08
N ARG A 65 4.62 17.11 -0.46
CA ARG A 65 3.80 16.24 -1.30
C ARG A 65 4.54 15.67 -2.52
N ILE A 66 5.34 16.50 -3.21
CA ILE A 66 6.18 16.05 -4.35
C ILE A 66 7.25 15.06 -3.90
N ILE A 67 7.92 15.35 -2.77
CA ILE A 67 8.97 14.47 -2.22
C ILE A 67 8.41 13.09 -1.88
N HIS A 68 7.18 13.06 -1.35
CA HIS A 68 6.50 11.83 -0.93
C HIS A 68 5.68 11.15 -2.04
N LEU A 69 5.75 11.61 -3.29
CA LEU A 69 5.10 10.89 -4.41
C LEU A 69 5.60 9.45 -4.51
N ASN A 70 4.70 8.49 -4.65
CA ASN A 70 5.05 7.12 -5.02
C ASN A 70 4.97 6.93 -6.55
N GLU A 71 5.37 5.74 -7.02
CA GLU A 71 5.39 5.38 -8.44
C GLU A 71 4.01 5.53 -9.11
N MET A 72 2.95 5.02 -8.46
CA MET A 72 1.59 5.13 -8.98
C MET A 72 1.13 6.59 -9.04
N GLU A 73 1.40 7.38 -8.00
CA GLU A 73 1.10 8.81 -8.02
C GLU A 73 1.90 9.56 -9.10
N LEU A 74 3.15 9.17 -9.38
CA LEU A 74 3.90 9.74 -10.50
C LEU A 74 3.25 9.39 -11.83
N TYR A 75 2.94 8.11 -12.06
CA TYR A 75 2.35 7.64 -13.30
C TYR A 75 1.00 8.32 -13.60
N PHE A 76 0.10 8.37 -12.62
CA PHE A 76 -1.22 9.00 -12.79
C PHE A 76 -1.19 10.53 -12.64
N GLY A 77 -0.06 11.13 -12.25
CA GLY A 77 0.08 12.56 -12.00
C GLY A 77 1.00 13.34 -12.91
N ALA A 78 1.82 12.66 -13.73
CA ALA A 78 2.93 13.26 -14.48
C ALA A 78 2.52 14.36 -15.47
N SER A 79 1.25 14.39 -15.90
CA SER A 79 0.74 15.33 -16.91
C SER A 79 0.04 16.57 -16.35
N ALA A 80 0.06 16.79 -15.03
CA ALA A 80 -0.35 18.07 -14.43
C ALA A 80 0.71 19.16 -14.65
N SER A 81 1.05 19.39 -15.91
CA SER A 81 1.85 20.52 -16.38
C SER A 81 0.97 21.76 -16.52
N ASP A 82 1.42 22.82 -15.87
CA ASP A 82 0.98 24.22 -15.89
C ASP A 82 -0.25 24.68 -15.08
N ASP A 83 -1.37 23.96 -15.04
CA ASP A 83 -2.51 24.40 -14.22
C ASP A 83 -2.52 23.72 -12.85
N GLY A 84 -2.21 24.51 -11.82
CA GLY A 84 -1.91 24.09 -10.45
C GLY A 84 -2.66 22.85 -9.94
N ILE A 85 -1.90 21.87 -9.46
CA ILE A 85 -2.41 20.67 -8.80
C ILE A 85 -3.33 21.07 -7.63
N THR A 86 -4.61 20.69 -7.71
CA THR A 86 -5.56 20.78 -6.60
C THR A 86 -5.20 19.75 -5.53
N GLU A 87 -5.57 20.02 -4.27
CA GLU A 87 -5.27 19.12 -3.13
C GLU A 87 -5.88 17.70 -3.28
N GLU A 88 -6.77 17.50 -4.26
CA GLU A 88 -7.47 16.25 -4.54
C GLU A 88 -6.58 15.20 -5.23
N PHE A 89 -5.38 15.58 -5.69
CA PHE A 89 -4.44 14.71 -6.40
C PHE A 89 -3.74 13.65 -5.53
N TYR A 90 -3.42 14.00 -4.29
CA TYR A 90 -2.55 13.20 -3.45
C TYR A 90 -3.33 12.13 -2.69
N SER A 91 -2.76 10.93 -2.57
CA SER A 91 -3.36 9.89 -1.72
C SER A 91 -3.44 10.35 -0.26
N PRO A 92 -4.37 9.79 0.55
CA PRO A 92 -4.41 10.12 1.98
C PRO A 92 -3.09 9.87 2.70
N ARG A 93 -2.34 8.85 2.27
CA ARG A 93 -0.99 8.58 2.75
C ARG A 93 -0.03 9.73 2.41
N ASN A 94 0.05 10.15 1.14
CA ASN A 94 0.93 11.23 0.73
C ASN A 94 0.64 12.53 1.50
N GLU A 95 -0.63 12.86 1.70
CA GLU A 95 -1.02 14.05 2.47
C GLU A 95 -0.56 13.97 3.93
N LEU A 96 -0.76 12.82 4.59
CA LEU A 96 -0.27 12.60 5.96
C LEU A 96 1.25 12.63 6.04
N GLU A 97 1.96 12.01 5.08
CA GLU A 97 3.42 12.01 4.98
C GLU A 97 3.95 13.44 4.85
N ALA A 98 3.36 14.23 3.94
CA ALA A 98 3.72 15.62 3.73
C ALA A 98 3.49 16.48 4.98
N LEU A 99 2.34 16.34 5.65
CA LEU A 99 2.03 17.07 6.88
C LEU A 99 3.01 16.71 8.01
N ASN A 100 3.28 15.42 8.22
CA ASN A 100 4.19 14.95 9.27
C ASN A 100 5.66 15.30 8.98
N CYS A 101 6.08 15.29 7.71
CA CYS A 101 7.39 15.75 7.28
C CYS A 101 7.60 17.24 7.63
N VAL A 102 6.64 18.10 7.27
CA VAL A 102 6.72 19.52 7.62
C VAL A 102 6.66 19.73 9.13
N LEU A 103 5.82 18.97 9.86
CA LEU A 103 5.75 19.03 11.32
C LEU A 103 7.10 18.70 11.98
N SER A 104 7.73 17.61 11.54
CA SER A 104 9.05 17.17 12.02
C SER A 104 10.11 18.25 11.81
N LEU A 105 10.14 18.89 10.63
CA LEU A 105 11.09 19.98 10.35
C LEU A 105 10.87 21.20 11.26
N VAL A 106 9.61 21.53 11.56
CA VAL A 106 9.27 22.60 12.51
C VAL A 106 9.76 22.26 13.91
N ASP A 107 9.62 21.01 14.35
CA ASP A 107 10.05 20.57 15.68
C ASP A 107 11.56 20.56 15.85
N HIS A 108 12.29 20.06 14.84
CA HIS A 108 13.74 20.09 14.84
C HIS A 108 14.28 21.53 14.85
N SER A 109 13.62 22.44 14.13
CA SER A 109 13.99 23.86 14.11
C SER A 109 13.61 24.60 15.40
N GLY A 110 12.58 24.14 16.13
CA GLY A 110 12.13 24.74 17.39
C GLY A 110 13.02 24.41 18.59
N LYS A 111 13.78 23.31 18.55
CA LYS A 111 14.71 22.92 19.63
C LYS A 111 15.86 23.92 19.84
N SER A 112 16.22 24.71 18.83
CA SER A 112 17.27 25.73 18.91
C SER A 112 16.78 27.12 19.33
N ASP A 113 15.48 27.42 19.26
CA ASP A 113 14.94 28.77 19.51
C ASP A 113 13.51 28.74 20.09
N VAL A 114 13.39 28.33 21.36
CA VAL A 114 12.14 28.11 22.14
C VAL A 114 11.19 29.32 22.18
N THR A 115 11.69 30.51 21.82
CA THR A 115 10.94 31.78 21.85
C THR A 115 10.28 32.17 20.52
N ASN A 116 10.47 31.39 19.44
CA ASN A 116 9.94 31.75 18.13
C ASN A 116 8.41 31.53 18.02
N ALA A 117 7.64 32.57 18.30
CA ALA A 117 6.17 32.57 18.21
C ALA A 117 5.64 32.11 16.84
N SER A 118 6.40 32.38 15.76
CA SER A 118 6.01 32.00 14.41
C SER A 118 6.12 30.49 14.16
N LEU A 119 7.12 29.82 14.73
CA LEU A 119 7.23 28.35 14.67
C LEU A 119 6.13 27.66 15.47
N LYS A 120 5.77 28.20 16.64
CA LYS A 120 4.64 27.69 17.43
C LYS A 120 3.32 27.82 16.68
N ALA A 121 3.06 28.98 16.06
CA ALA A 121 1.87 29.19 15.25
C ALA A 121 1.83 28.23 14.04
N LEU A 122 2.97 28.01 13.38
CA LEU A 122 3.08 27.06 12.27
C LEU A 122 2.79 25.62 12.72
N ARG A 123 3.39 25.18 13.83
CA ARG A 123 3.14 23.86 14.44
C ARG A 123 1.66 23.65 14.72
N VAL A 124 1.00 24.62 15.36
CA VAL A 124 -0.45 24.56 15.66
C VAL A 124 -1.27 24.46 14.37
N ALA A 125 -0.94 25.24 13.34
CA ALA A 125 -1.64 25.19 12.07
C ALA A 125 -1.49 23.84 11.36
N ILE A 126 -0.31 23.21 11.41
CA ILE A 126 -0.06 21.88 10.84
C ILE A 126 -0.85 20.81 11.60
N ILE A 127 -0.78 20.79 12.93
CA ILE A 127 -1.54 19.82 13.75
C ILE A 127 -3.04 19.96 13.51
N SER A 128 -3.56 21.19 13.38
CA SER A 128 -4.96 21.41 13.04
C SER A 128 -5.33 20.84 11.66
N ARG A 129 -4.44 20.95 10.66
CA ARG A 129 -4.66 20.30 9.35
C ARG A 129 -4.65 18.79 9.44
N ILE A 130 -3.72 18.20 10.18
CA ILE A 130 -3.66 16.74 10.40
C ILE A 130 -4.97 16.26 11.05
N PHE A 131 -5.44 16.96 12.09
CA PHE A 131 -6.69 16.63 12.76
C PHE A 131 -7.91 16.72 11.83
N ASN A 132 -8.03 17.81 11.07
CA ASN A 132 -9.13 17.99 10.11
C ASN A 132 -9.10 16.94 9.00
N PHE A 133 -7.90 16.61 8.51
CA PHE A 133 -7.71 15.58 7.49
C PHE A 133 -8.07 14.18 8.01
N GLY A 134 -7.62 13.84 9.22
CA GLY A 134 -7.96 12.59 9.88
C GLY A 134 -9.47 12.43 10.09
N ASN A 135 -10.15 13.46 10.59
CA ASN A 135 -11.60 13.43 10.80
C ASN A 135 -12.40 13.28 9.50
N LYS A 136 -11.95 13.88 8.39
CA LYS A 136 -12.60 13.73 7.08
C LYS A 136 -12.54 12.29 6.57
N ASN A 137 -11.49 11.56 6.92
CA ASN A 137 -11.21 10.19 6.48
C ASN A 137 -11.33 9.17 7.63
N LYS A 138 -12.14 9.49 8.65
CA LYS A 138 -12.32 8.63 9.81
C LYS A 138 -13.24 7.46 9.44
N LEU A 139 -12.83 6.26 9.82
CA LEU A 139 -13.67 5.07 9.76
C LEU A 139 -14.51 4.94 11.03
N GLU A 140 -15.76 4.52 10.86
CA GLU A 140 -16.61 4.18 11.99
C GLU A 140 -16.08 2.92 12.67
N THR A 141 -16.03 2.96 14.00
CA THR A 141 -15.58 1.84 14.82
C THR A 141 -16.77 1.31 15.61
N GLU A 142 -17.21 0.10 15.29
CA GLU A 142 -18.21 -0.62 16.07
C GLU A 142 -17.54 -1.83 16.75
N MET A 143 -17.45 -1.77 18.08
CA MET A 143 -16.94 -2.89 18.87
C MET A 143 -18.05 -3.93 19.04
N VAL A 144 -17.81 -5.13 18.50
CA VAL A 144 -18.76 -6.25 18.55
C VAL A 144 -18.55 -7.07 19.81
N LYS A 145 -17.30 -7.23 20.23
CA LYS A 145 -16.92 -8.08 21.37
C LYS A 145 -15.58 -7.63 21.96
N GLU A 146 -15.44 -7.78 23.27
CA GLU A 146 -14.14 -7.63 23.95
C GLU A 146 -13.14 -8.74 23.56
N ALA A 147 -11.85 -8.48 23.80
CA ALA A 147 -10.81 -9.50 23.74
C ALA A 147 -11.17 -10.76 24.55
N CYS A 148 -10.86 -11.92 23.96
CA CYS A 148 -10.95 -13.20 24.64
C CYS A 148 -9.79 -13.41 25.63
N ASP A 149 -9.86 -14.49 26.41
CA ASP A 149 -8.89 -14.75 27.48
C ASP A 149 -7.47 -14.92 26.96
N SER A 150 -7.25 -15.53 25.78
CA SER A 150 -5.90 -15.69 25.21
C SER A 150 -5.28 -14.34 24.82
N GLU A 151 -6.07 -13.42 24.26
CA GLU A 151 -5.62 -12.06 23.91
C GLU A 151 -5.33 -11.21 25.16
N LYS A 152 -6.13 -11.37 26.21
CA LYS A 152 -5.90 -10.74 27.54
C LYS A 152 -4.62 -11.29 28.19
N HIS A 153 -4.38 -12.60 28.12
CA HIS A 153 -3.15 -13.22 28.62
C HIS A 153 -1.93 -12.78 27.80
N LEU A 154 -2.04 -12.69 26.47
CA LEU A 154 -0.98 -12.16 25.60
C LEU A 154 -0.59 -10.73 26.01
N THR A 155 -1.57 -9.86 26.20
CA THR A 155 -1.33 -8.47 26.59
C THR A 155 -0.64 -8.41 27.95
N SER A 156 -1.14 -9.15 28.94
CA SER A 156 -0.56 -9.23 30.29
C SER A 156 0.88 -9.78 30.27
N TRP A 157 1.13 -10.82 29.47
CA TRP A 157 2.47 -11.38 29.29
C TRP A 157 3.41 -10.33 28.68
N ALA A 158 2.99 -9.64 27.61
CA ALA A 158 3.83 -8.65 26.95
C ALA A 158 4.15 -7.47 27.89
N GLU A 159 3.17 -6.98 28.65
CA GLU A 159 3.36 -5.92 29.65
C GLU A 159 4.33 -6.34 30.76
N SER A 160 4.24 -7.58 31.24
CA SER A 160 5.20 -8.13 32.22
C SER A 160 6.64 -8.22 31.67
N HIS A 161 6.81 -8.18 30.35
CA HIS A 161 8.11 -8.14 29.66
C HIS A 161 8.50 -6.73 29.20
N GLY A 162 7.81 -5.70 29.70
CA GLY A 162 8.14 -4.29 29.48
C GLY A 162 7.47 -3.65 28.27
N LEU A 163 6.54 -4.33 27.59
CA LEU A 163 5.71 -3.68 26.57
C LEU A 163 4.82 -2.61 27.23
N VAL A 164 4.77 -1.42 26.64
CA VAL A 164 3.85 -0.37 27.04
C VAL A 164 2.81 -0.21 25.95
N SER A 165 1.53 -0.39 26.29
CA SER A 165 0.42 -0.25 25.36
C SER A 165 -0.54 0.84 25.81
N LYS A 166 -0.96 1.68 24.86
CA LYS A 166 -2.12 2.56 25.00
C LYS A 166 -3.34 2.04 24.25
N LEU A 167 -3.24 0.81 23.75
CA LEU A 167 -4.24 0.15 22.94
C LEU A 167 -4.78 -1.10 23.65
N GLN A 168 -6.03 -1.43 23.37
CA GLN A 168 -6.69 -2.63 23.84
C GLN A 168 -7.17 -3.47 22.65
N ILE A 169 -6.89 -4.77 22.68
CA ILE A 169 -7.40 -5.71 21.67
C ILE A 169 -8.93 -5.84 21.82
N ALA A 170 -9.65 -5.82 20.71
CA ALA A 170 -11.09 -6.04 20.65
C ALA A 170 -11.50 -6.64 19.30
N TYR A 171 -12.75 -7.08 19.18
CA TYR A 171 -13.36 -7.44 17.91
C TYR A 171 -14.15 -6.26 17.36
N VAL A 172 -13.83 -5.86 16.13
CA VAL A 172 -14.43 -4.74 15.41
C VAL A 172 -15.20 -5.27 14.20
N GLU A 173 -16.41 -4.75 14.00
CA GLU A 173 -17.28 -5.15 12.90
C GLU A 173 -16.58 -4.95 11.55
N GLY A 174 -16.65 -5.95 10.68
CA GLY A 174 -16.00 -5.95 9.36
C GLY A 174 -14.46 -6.07 9.35
N ALA A 175 -13.77 -5.88 10.49
CA ALA A 175 -12.31 -5.98 10.57
C ALA A 175 -11.82 -7.21 11.37
N GLY A 176 -12.72 -7.89 12.08
CA GLY A 176 -12.35 -9.01 12.94
C GLY A 176 -11.62 -8.53 14.19
N ARG A 177 -10.42 -9.04 14.47
CA ARG A 177 -9.64 -8.59 15.62
C ARG A 177 -8.94 -7.28 15.28
N GLY A 178 -8.95 -6.33 16.21
CA GLY A 178 -8.37 -4.99 16.04
C GLY A 178 -7.84 -4.44 17.37
N ALA A 179 -7.27 -3.23 17.33
CA ALA A 179 -6.74 -2.55 18.51
C ALA A 179 -7.40 -1.16 18.67
N LEU A 180 -8.04 -0.93 19.81
CA LEU A 180 -8.75 0.32 20.13
C LEU A 180 -7.91 1.20 21.05
N ALA A 181 -7.94 2.51 20.86
CA ALA A 181 -7.28 3.43 21.76
C ALA A 181 -7.98 3.49 23.13
N THR A 182 -7.21 3.36 24.20
CA THR A 182 -7.74 3.39 25.59
C THR A 182 -7.89 4.80 26.14
N GLU A 183 -7.24 5.77 25.52
CA GLU A 183 -7.25 7.20 25.81
C GLU A 183 -7.18 8.01 24.50
N ASP A 184 -7.38 9.33 24.57
CA ASP A 184 -7.19 10.20 23.42
C ASP A 184 -5.68 10.36 23.15
N LEU A 185 -5.26 10.04 21.93
CA LEU A 185 -3.87 10.09 21.50
C LEU A 185 -3.66 11.18 20.46
N GLY A 186 -2.69 12.06 20.69
CA GLY A 186 -2.30 13.13 19.79
C GLY A 186 -1.22 12.73 18.78
N VAL A 187 -0.90 13.65 17.86
CA VAL A 187 0.20 13.48 16.91
C VAL A 187 1.54 13.37 17.64
N GLY A 188 2.29 12.31 17.35
CA GLY A 188 3.58 11.99 17.97
C GLY A 188 3.49 11.16 19.25
N ASP A 189 2.29 10.93 19.80
CA ASP A 189 2.13 10.02 20.92
C ASP A 189 2.47 8.59 20.51
N ILE A 190 3.06 7.81 21.42
CA ILE A 190 3.45 6.43 21.19
C ILE A 190 2.30 5.51 21.58
N ALA A 191 1.68 4.87 20.59
CA ALA A 191 0.56 3.95 20.82
C ALA A 191 1.03 2.60 21.41
N LEU A 192 2.17 2.11 20.94
CA LEU A 192 2.86 0.91 21.42
C LEU A 192 4.36 1.16 21.53
N GLU A 193 4.97 0.70 22.61
CA GLU A 193 6.42 0.66 22.79
C GLU A 193 6.84 -0.76 23.20
N ILE A 194 7.65 -1.40 22.35
CA ILE A 194 7.90 -2.85 22.40
C ILE A 194 9.40 -3.11 22.56
N PRO A 195 9.86 -3.67 23.69
CA PRO A 195 11.24 -4.08 23.86
C PRO A 195 11.68 -5.13 22.82
N ILE A 196 12.94 -5.07 22.37
CA ILE A 196 13.52 -6.09 21.47
C ILE A 196 13.29 -7.51 22.00
N SER A 197 13.35 -7.70 23.33
CA SER A 197 13.15 -9.01 23.95
C SER A 197 11.76 -9.61 23.75
N VAL A 198 10.77 -8.84 23.31
CA VAL A 198 9.41 -9.34 22.99
C VAL A 198 9.29 -9.71 21.50
N ILE A 199 10.16 -9.20 20.64
CA ILE A 199 10.12 -9.38 19.19
C ILE A 199 10.59 -10.80 18.82
N ILE A 200 9.84 -11.45 17.92
CA ILE A 200 10.20 -12.76 17.35
C ILE A 200 10.93 -12.50 16.04
N SER A 201 12.17 -12.99 15.94
CA SER A 201 13.03 -12.85 14.76
C SER A 201 13.88 -14.10 14.55
N GLU A 202 14.63 -14.14 13.44
CA GLU A 202 15.55 -15.23 13.10
C GLU A 202 16.57 -15.56 14.20
N ASP A 203 16.89 -14.61 15.08
CA ASP A 203 17.80 -14.80 16.23
C ASP A 203 17.38 -16.01 17.09
N LEU A 204 16.07 -16.25 17.24
CA LEU A 204 15.54 -17.37 18.00
C LEU A 204 15.85 -18.73 17.37
N VAL A 205 16.00 -18.79 16.04
CA VAL A 205 16.41 -20.01 15.35
C VAL A 205 17.88 -20.30 15.65
N TYR A 206 18.74 -19.29 15.55
CA TYR A 206 20.18 -19.44 15.78
C TYR A 206 20.51 -19.81 17.24
N GLU A 207 19.62 -19.46 18.18
CA GLU A 207 19.70 -19.86 19.59
C GLU A 207 19.10 -21.25 19.86
N SER A 208 18.42 -21.85 18.88
CA SER A 208 17.74 -23.15 19.02
C SER A 208 18.59 -24.32 18.51
N ASP A 209 18.20 -25.53 18.89
CA ASP A 209 18.77 -26.79 18.40
C ASP A 209 18.52 -27.06 16.89
N MET A 210 17.62 -26.32 16.25
CA MET A 210 17.31 -26.48 14.82
C MET A 210 18.43 -25.98 13.91
N ILE A 211 19.21 -24.99 14.35
CA ILE A 211 20.20 -24.33 13.49
C ILE A 211 21.23 -25.31 12.92
N HIS A 212 21.67 -26.30 13.72
CA HIS A 212 22.65 -27.30 13.32
C HIS A 212 22.21 -28.20 12.15
N VAL A 213 20.90 -28.26 11.89
CA VAL A 213 20.33 -28.98 10.76
C VAL A 213 20.05 -28.00 9.62
N LEU A 214 19.39 -26.88 9.92
CA LEU A 214 18.92 -25.94 8.91
C LEU A 214 20.09 -25.25 8.19
N GLU A 215 21.16 -24.86 8.88
CA GLU A 215 22.31 -24.17 8.26
C GLU A 215 23.04 -25.02 7.20
N LYS A 216 22.82 -26.34 7.19
CA LYS A 216 23.41 -27.28 6.24
C LYS A 216 22.60 -27.42 4.96
N ILE A 217 21.38 -26.88 4.93
CA ILE A 217 20.50 -26.92 3.77
C ILE A 217 20.95 -25.78 2.85
N ASP A 218 21.45 -26.15 1.68
CA ASP A 218 21.90 -25.17 0.69
C ASP A 218 20.74 -24.28 0.24
N GLY A 219 20.95 -22.96 0.29
CA GLY A 219 19.97 -21.97 -0.15
C GLY A 219 18.77 -21.73 0.78
N ILE A 220 18.73 -22.29 2.00
CA ILE A 220 17.62 -21.99 2.92
C ILE A 220 17.65 -20.53 3.39
N SER A 221 16.50 -19.85 3.31
CA SER A 221 16.38 -18.47 3.77
C SER A 221 16.18 -18.40 5.29
N ALA A 222 16.54 -17.27 5.91
CA ALA A 222 16.26 -16.99 7.31
C ALA A 222 14.75 -17.04 7.61
N GLU A 223 13.94 -16.54 6.68
CA GLU A 223 12.49 -16.56 6.72
C GLU A 223 11.96 -18.00 6.76
N THR A 224 12.45 -18.88 5.88
CA THR A 224 12.07 -20.30 5.87
C THR A 224 12.47 -20.97 7.19
N MET A 225 13.67 -20.71 7.69
CA MET A 225 14.11 -21.28 8.97
C MET A 225 13.20 -20.85 10.14
N LEU A 226 12.84 -19.57 10.18
CA LEU A 226 11.99 -19.00 11.22
C LEU A 226 10.53 -19.45 11.11
N LEU A 227 10.06 -19.70 9.89
CA LEU A 227 8.78 -20.35 9.62
C LEU A 227 8.75 -21.77 10.20
N LEU A 228 9.76 -22.60 9.90
CA LEU A 228 9.86 -23.95 10.45
C LEU A 228 9.95 -23.96 11.98
N TRP A 229 10.72 -23.03 12.55
CA TRP A 229 10.77 -22.84 13.99
C TRP A 229 9.39 -22.53 14.58
N SER A 230 8.63 -21.65 13.92
CA SER A 230 7.27 -21.27 14.38
C SER A 230 6.29 -22.45 14.36
N MET A 231 6.40 -23.35 13.38
CA MET A 231 5.58 -24.56 13.29
C MET A 231 5.78 -25.45 14.53
N ARG A 232 7.04 -25.65 14.96
CA ARG A 232 7.35 -26.41 16.18
C ARG A 232 6.96 -25.66 17.45
N GLU A 233 7.36 -24.39 17.53
CA GLU A 233 7.26 -23.60 18.75
C GLU A 233 5.80 -23.39 19.21
N ARG A 234 4.86 -23.31 18.27
CA ARG A 234 3.42 -23.24 18.57
C ARG A 234 2.93 -24.41 19.45
N HIS A 235 3.56 -25.57 19.35
CA HIS A 235 3.19 -26.77 20.11
C HIS A 235 4.00 -26.93 21.40
N ASN A 236 4.97 -26.05 21.66
CA ASN A 236 5.81 -26.07 22.85
C ASN A 236 5.09 -25.38 24.03
N ILE A 237 4.67 -26.18 25.02
CA ILE A 237 3.95 -25.67 26.21
C ILE A 237 4.81 -24.78 27.10
N ASP A 238 6.13 -24.94 27.06
CA ASP A 238 7.10 -24.16 27.81
C ASP A 238 7.65 -22.99 27.00
N SER A 239 7.09 -22.73 25.80
CA SER A 239 7.50 -21.61 24.96
C SER A 239 7.32 -20.28 25.69
N LYS A 240 8.36 -19.44 25.63
CA LYS A 240 8.27 -18.03 26.01
C LYS A 240 7.13 -17.30 25.28
N TYR A 241 6.85 -17.69 24.04
CA TYR A 241 5.84 -17.08 23.17
C TYR A 241 4.52 -17.84 23.16
N LYS A 242 4.29 -18.74 24.14
CA LYS A 242 3.07 -19.53 24.24
C LYS A 242 1.79 -18.68 24.13
N PHE A 243 1.71 -17.58 24.87
CA PHE A 243 0.52 -16.71 24.85
C PHE A 243 0.31 -16.01 23.51
N TYR A 244 1.37 -15.76 22.75
CA TYR A 244 1.26 -15.23 21.38
C TYR A 244 0.64 -16.29 20.46
N PHE A 245 1.18 -17.51 20.47
CA PHE A 245 0.66 -18.61 19.66
C PHE A 245 -0.76 -19.03 20.03
N ASP A 246 -1.14 -18.97 21.31
CA ASP A 246 -2.49 -19.25 21.79
C ASP A 246 -3.51 -18.18 21.36
N ALA A 247 -3.08 -16.94 21.12
CA ALA A 247 -3.93 -15.83 20.70
C ALA A 247 -4.09 -15.74 19.15
N LEU A 248 -3.22 -16.44 18.41
CA LEU A 248 -3.30 -16.52 16.95
C LEU A 248 -4.52 -17.32 16.48
N PRO A 249 -5.04 -17.04 15.27
CA PRO A 249 -6.19 -17.76 14.77
C PRO A 249 -5.80 -19.21 14.44
N LYS A 250 -6.76 -20.13 14.57
CA LYS A 250 -6.53 -21.53 14.22
C LYS A 250 -6.28 -21.72 12.72
N GLN A 251 -6.92 -20.89 11.91
CA GLN A 251 -6.83 -20.84 10.44
C GLN A 251 -6.81 -19.36 10.03
N PHE A 252 -6.08 -19.03 8.98
CA PHE A 252 -6.14 -17.72 8.38
C PHE A 252 -7.10 -17.74 7.20
N ASN A 253 -7.71 -16.59 6.93
CA ASN A 253 -8.70 -16.42 5.89
C ASN A 253 -8.07 -15.67 4.71
N THR A 254 -6.98 -16.18 4.14
CA THR A 254 -6.27 -15.52 3.02
C THR A 254 -6.63 -16.14 1.66
N GLY A 255 -6.26 -15.46 0.56
CA GLY A 255 -6.35 -16.02 -0.79
C GLY A 255 -5.64 -17.39 -0.93
N LEU A 256 -4.58 -17.62 -0.15
CA LEU A 256 -3.86 -18.90 -0.11
C LEU A 256 -4.70 -20.05 0.46
N SER A 257 -5.82 -19.74 1.13
CA SER A 257 -6.77 -20.71 1.68
C SER A 257 -8.10 -20.76 0.91
N PHE A 258 -8.22 -20.07 -0.23
CA PHE A 258 -9.45 -20.09 -1.04
C PHE A 258 -9.78 -21.49 -1.55
N GLY A 259 -11.06 -21.86 -1.41
CA GLY A 259 -11.61 -23.09 -1.95
C GLY A 259 -11.87 -23.04 -3.47
N VAL A 260 -12.38 -24.14 -4.00
CA VAL A 260 -12.67 -24.29 -5.44
C VAL A 260 -13.74 -23.29 -5.91
N GLU A 261 -14.78 -23.05 -5.10
CA GLU A 261 -15.84 -22.10 -5.46
C GLU A 261 -15.32 -20.66 -5.57
N ALA A 262 -14.50 -20.21 -4.61
CA ALA A 262 -13.89 -18.88 -4.67
C ALA A 262 -12.93 -18.75 -5.87
N THR A 263 -12.18 -19.82 -6.19
CA THR A 263 -11.33 -19.90 -7.38
C THR A 263 -12.15 -19.74 -8.67
N ILE A 264 -13.32 -20.40 -8.78
CA ILE A 264 -14.23 -20.26 -9.94
C ILE A 264 -14.75 -18.82 -10.04
N VAL A 265 -15.11 -18.20 -8.91
CA VAL A 265 -15.53 -16.80 -8.90
C VAL A 265 -14.44 -15.90 -9.46
N LEU A 266 -13.18 -16.08 -9.06
CA LEU A 266 -12.06 -15.25 -9.52
C LEU A 266 -11.64 -15.48 -10.98
N ASP A 267 -12.29 -16.38 -11.72
CA ASP A 267 -11.97 -16.64 -13.12
C ASP A 267 -12.01 -15.34 -13.96
N GLY A 268 -11.08 -15.22 -14.90
CA GLY A 268 -10.88 -14.01 -15.69
C GLY A 268 -10.20 -12.83 -14.97
N THR A 269 -9.82 -12.97 -13.69
CA THR A 269 -9.03 -11.96 -12.95
C THR A 269 -7.57 -12.35 -12.82
N LEU A 270 -6.66 -11.37 -12.82
CA LEU A 270 -5.23 -11.60 -12.57
C LEU A 270 -4.94 -12.15 -11.16
N ALA A 271 -5.77 -11.81 -10.18
CA ALA A 271 -5.60 -12.29 -8.80
C ALA A 271 -5.73 -13.82 -8.70
N LEU A 272 -6.53 -14.45 -9.57
CA LEU A 272 -6.59 -15.91 -9.62
C LEU A 272 -5.22 -16.51 -9.96
N GLU A 273 -4.57 -15.98 -11.00
CA GLU A 273 -3.25 -16.44 -11.43
C GLU A 273 -2.20 -16.20 -10.34
N GLU A 274 -2.21 -15.02 -9.71
CA GLU A 274 -1.32 -14.67 -8.59
C GLU A 274 -1.47 -15.67 -7.42
N ILE A 275 -2.71 -15.97 -7.01
CA ILE A 275 -2.99 -16.91 -5.92
C ILE A 275 -2.53 -18.32 -6.27
N LEU A 276 -2.80 -18.79 -7.50
CA LEU A 276 -2.41 -20.14 -7.94
C LEU A 276 -0.88 -20.28 -8.01
N GLN A 277 -0.19 -19.27 -8.54
CA GLN A 277 1.27 -19.25 -8.59
C GLN A 277 1.87 -19.24 -7.18
N ALA A 278 1.35 -18.42 -6.28
CA ALA A 278 1.80 -18.40 -4.88
C ALA A 278 1.59 -19.75 -4.19
N LYS A 279 0.42 -20.39 -4.37
CA LYS A 279 0.14 -21.74 -3.84
C LYS A 279 1.09 -22.80 -4.40
N GLN A 280 1.36 -22.77 -5.70
CA GLN A 280 2.28 -23.71 -6.36
C GLN A 280 3.71 -23.52 -5.85
N HIS A 281 4.15 -22.27 -5.70
CA HIS A 281 5.47 -21.95 -5.17
C HIS A 281 5.64 -22.48 -3.74
N LEU A 282 4.69 -22.19 -2.85
CA LEU A 282 4.71 -22.70 -1.48
C LEU A 282 4.70 -24.24 -1.43
N ARG A 283 3.93 -24.88 -2.31
CA ARG A 283 3.89 -26.34 -2.40
C ARG A 283 5.22 -26.92 -2.83
N TYR A 284 5.85 -26.30 -3.83
CA TYR A 284 7.18 -26.68 -4.27
C TYR A 284 8.20 -26.56 -3.13
N GLU A 285 8.24 -25.44 -2.41
CA GLU A 285 9.15 -25.27 -1.27
C GLU A 285 8.93 -26.31 -0.17
N TYR A 286 7.67 -26.60 0.17
CA TYR A 286 7.33 -27.64 1.14
C TYR A 286 7.84 -29.02 0.71
N ASP A 287 7.60 -29.42 -0.54
CA ASP A 287 7.99 -30.74 -1.06
C ASP A 287 9.53 -30.91 -1.16
N GLN A 288 10.28 -29.80 -1.22
CA GLN A 288 11.75 -29.82 -1.15
C GLN A 288 12.28 -30.13 0.27
N LEU A 289 11.49 -29.83 1.30
CA LEU A 289 11.88 -29.99 2.70
C LEU A 289 11.29 -31.25 3.34
N PHE A 290 10.04 -31.57 3.03
CA PHE A 290 9.28 -32.65 3.63
C PHE A 290 8.87 -33.70 2.59
N PRO A 291 8.99 -35.00 2.91
CA PRO A 291 9.21 -35.57 4.25
C PRO A 291 10.69 -35.74 4.64
N ALA A 292 11.65 -35.30 3.83
CA ALA A 292 13.07 -35.58 4.01
C ALA A 292 13.59 -35.16 5.41
N LEU A 293 13.28 -33.94 5.88
CA LEU A 293 13.68 -33.47 7.20
C LEU A 293 13.07 -34.30 8.33
N SER A 294 11.79 -34.66 8.22
CA SER A 294 11.12 -35.49 9.23
C SER A 294 11.68 -36.92 9.29
N VAL A 295 12.12 -37.47 8.16
CA VAL A 295 12.76 -38.80 8.12
C VAL A 295 14.18 -38.75 8.70
N SER A 296 14.97 -37.74 8.34
CA SER A 296 16.36 -37.63 8.79
C SER A 296 16.49 -37.16 10.24
N PHE A 297 15.55 -36.34 10.72
CA PHE A 297 15.63 -35.69 12.04
C PHE A 297 14.26 -35.71 12.76
N PRO A 298 13.67 -36.89 13.03
CA PRO A 298 12.31 -37.00 13.57
C PRO A 298 12.14 -36.37 14.96
N GLY A 299 13.22 -36.25 15.75
CA GLY A 299 13.17 -35.57 17.05
C GLY A 299 13.04 -34.04 16.97
N LEU A 300 13.47 -33.43 15.85
CA LEU A 300 13.35 -31.99 15.61
C LEU A 300 12.13 -31.66 14.73
N PHE A 301 11.85 -32.53 13.77
CA PHE A 301 10.82 -32.34 12.75
C PHE A 301 9.75 -33.43 12.81
N SER A 302 8.98 -33.49 13.91
CA SER A 302 7.91 -34.47 14.08
C SER A 302 6.89 -34.40 12.93
N PRO A 303 6.63 -35.48 12.18
CA PRO A 303 5.72 -35.45 11.02
C PRO A 303 4.34 -34.87 11.29
N GLU A 304 3.87 -34.93 12.54
CA GLU A 304 2.56 -34.40 12.96
C GLU A 304 2.49 -32.86 12.98
N PHE A 305 3.63 -32.18 13.14
CA PHE A 305 3.72 -30.72 13.18
C PHE A 305 4.16 -30.12 11.84
N TYR A 306 4.68 -30.95 10.92
CA TYR A 306 5.19 -30.52 9.63
C TYR A 306 4.39 -31.10 8.47
N THR A 307 3.06 -31.05 8.58
CA THR A 307 2.15 -31.33 7.47
C THR A 307 2.03 -30.11 6.56
N TRP A 308 1.46 -30.31 5.37
CA TRP A 308 1.17 -29.22 4.43
C TRP A 308 0.28 -28.14 5.06
N GLU A 309 -0.73 -28.53 5.83
CA GLU A 309 -1.67 -27.61 6.48
C GLU A 309 -0.96 -26.76 7.54
N GLN A 310 -0.03 -27.34 8.31
CA GLN A 310 0.75 -26.59 9.29
C GLN A 310 1.76 -25.66 8.62
N TYR A 311 2.36 -26.09 7.51
CA TYR A 311 3.27 -25.26 6.72
C TYR A 311 2.53 -24.06 6.14
N LEU A 312 1.38 -24.28 5.51
CA LEU A 312 0.54 -23.22 4.96
C LEU A 312 0.08 -22.24 6.04
N TRP A 313 -0.36 -22.75 7.20
CA TRP A 313 -0.71 -21.89 8.35
C TRP A 313 0.46 -21.00 8.79
N ALA A 314 1.68 -21.54 8.82
CA ALA A 314 2.86 -20.77 9.18
C ALA A 314 3.22 -19.74 8.10
N CYS A 315 3.09 -20.07 6.81
CA CYS A 315 3.24 -19.10 5.72
C CYS A 315 2.25 -17.93 5.89
N GLU A 316 0.96 -18.24 6.09
CA GLU A 316 -0.08 -17.22 6.25
C GLU A 316 0.14 -16.35 7.49
N LEU A 317 0.62 -16.92 8.60
CA LEU A 317 1.04 -16.15 9.77
C LEU A 317 2.12 -15.13 9.40
N TRP A 318 3.21 -15.59 8.77
CA TRP A 318 4.34 -14.72 8.46
C TRP A 318 3.98 -13.68 7.38
N TYR A 319 3.17 -14.03 6.38
CA TYR A 319 2.74 -13.08 5.36
C TYR A 319 1.78 -12.01 5.88
N SER A 320 0.87 -12.35 6.80
CA SER A 320 -0.15 -11.43 7.29
C SER A 320 0.27 -10.63 8.53
N ASN A 321 1.24 -11.10 9.32
CA ASN A 321 1.60 -10.49 10.61
C ASN A 321 3.07 -10.03 10.74
N SER A 322 3.94 -10.35 9.78
CA SER A 322 5.35 -9.93 9.89
C SER A 322 5.58 -8.46 9.52
N MET A 323 6.63 -7.90 10.08
CA MET A 323 7.11 -6.54 9.82
C MET A 323 8.62 -6.57 9.60
N LYS A 324 9.13 -5.77 8.66
CA LYS A 324 10.57 -5.59 8.49
C LYS A 324 11.07 -4.54 9.47
N ILE A 325 11.95 -4.95 10.38
CA ILE A 325 12.46 -4.10 11.45
C ILE A 325 13.97 -3.92 11.28
N MET A 326 14.42 -2.66 11.27
CA MET A 326 15.82 -2.28 11.33
C MET A 326 16.28 -2.27 12.79
N PHE A 327 17.23 -3.15 13.09
CA PHE A 327 17.83 -3.29 14.42
C PHE A 327 19.02 -2.33 14.62
N PRO A 328 19.48 -2.11 15.87
CA PRO A 328 20.61 -1.23 16.16
C PRO A 328 21.93 -1.64 15.50
N ASP A 329 22.07 -2.92 15.13
CA ASP A 329 23.21 -3.46 14.37
C ASP A 329 23.17 -3.12 12.88
N GLY A 330 22.11 -2.43 12.42
CA GLY A 330 21.90 -2.04 11.03
C GLY A 330 21.27 -3.15 10.18
N LYS A 331 20.98 -4.33 10.73
CA LYS A 331 20.34 -5.42 9.99
C LYS A 331 18.83 -5.18 9.91
N LEU A 332 18.28 -5.40 8.72
CA LEU A 332 16.85 -5.45 8.48
C LEU A 332 16.39 -6.90 8.62
N LYS A 333 15.51 -7.18 9.58
CA LYS A 333 14.99 -8.54 9.84
C LYS A 333 13.48 -8.57 9.68
N THR A 334 12.96 -9.67 9.15
CA THR A 334 11.53 -9.97 9.14
C THR A 334 11.12 -10.50 10.52
N CYS A 335 10.14 -9.88 11.16
CA CYS A 335 9.81 -10.14 12.57
C CYS A 335 8.30 -10.26 12.79
N LEU A 336 7.90 -11.14 13.73
CA LEU A 336 6.56 -11.05 14.33
C LEU A 336 6.64 -10.18 15.58
N ILE A 337 5.69 -9.27 15.71
CA ILE A 337 5.63 -8.31 16.80
C ILE A 337 4.37 -8.59 17.64
N PRO A 338 4.48 -9.33 18.76
CA PRO A 338 3.34 -9.60 19.63
C PRO A 338 2.59 -8.31 20.01
N VAL A 339 1.26 -8.40 20.11
CA VAL A 339 0.31 -7.28 20.30
C VAL A 339 0.21 -6.34 19.08
N ALA A 340 1.31 -5.91 18.47
CA ALA A 340 1.24 -5.02 17.29
C ALA A 340 0.63 -5.70 16.05
N GLY A 341 0.69 -7.02 15.95
CA GLY A 341 0.02 -7.80 14.89
C GLY A 341 -1.51 -7.69 14.88
N PHE A 342 -2.14 -7.04 15.87
CA PHE A 342 -3.58 -6.77 15.93
C PHE A 342 -3.97 -5.39 15.38
N LEU A 343 -3.01 -4.57 14.97
CA LEU A 343 -3.29 -3.29 14.32
C LEU A 343 -3.69 -3.52 12.87
N ASN A 344 -4.94 -3.22 12.52
CA ASN A 344 -5.44 -3.37 11.14
C ASN A 344 -4.96 -2.27 10.20
N HIS A 345 -5.12 -2.51 8.89
CA HIS A 345 -4.82 -1.54 7.84
C HIS A 345 -5.93 -0.51 7.62
N SER A 346 -5.53 0.70 7.20
CA SER A 346 -6.40 1.69 6.54
C SER A 346 -5.59 2.47 5.52
N VAL A 347 -6.27 2.99 4.49
CA VAL A 347 -5.68 3.93 3.52
C VAL A 347 -5.33 5.29 4.16
N CYS A 348 -5.94 5.61 5.30
CA CYS A 348 -5.66 6.78 6.14
C CYS A 348 -5.24 6.34 7.56
N PRO A 349 -4.07 5.71 7.72
CA PRO A 349 -3.67 5.06 8.96
C PRO A 349 -3.30 6.06 10.05
N HIS A 350 -3.34 5.61 11.30
CA HIS A 350 -2.88 6.37 12.46
C HIS A 350 -1.36 6.29 12.61
N ILE A 351 -0.75 5.16 12.27
CA ILE A 351 0.69 4.89 12.39
C ILE A 351 1.25 4.60 11.00
N MET A 352 2.20 5.43 10.53
CA MET A 352 2.91 5.22 9.25
C MET A 352 4.39 4.94 9.42
N HIS A 353 5.00 5.54 10.46
CA HIS A 353 6.43 5.42 10.71
C HIS A 353 6.69 4.43 11.83
N TYR A 354 6.96 3.20 11.44
CA TYR A 354 7.38 2.11 12.31
C TYR A 354 8.44 1.30 11.54
N GLY A 355 9.10 0.35 12.20
CA GLY A 355 10.08 -0.51 11.53
C GLY A 355 11.54 -0.17 11.80
N LYS A 356 11.83 0.67 12.81
CA LYS A 356 13.19 0.87 13.31
C LYS A 356 13.21 0.88 14.82
N VAL A 357 14.12 0.12 15.40
CA VAL A 357 14.35 0.14 16.84
C VAL A 357 15.09 1.41 17.23
N ASP A 358 14.59 2.08 18.27
CA ASP A 358 15.27 3.18 18.92
C ASP A 358 16.48 2.63 19.70
N SER A 359 17.69 3.03 19.31
CA SER A 359 18.93 2.54 19.92
C SER A 359 19.16 3.04 21.35
N VAL A 360 18.48 4.12 21.78
CA VAL A 360 18.59 4.67 23.12
C VAL A 360 17.71 3.89 24.08
N THR A 361 16.46 3.63 23.70
CA THR A 361 15.51 2.89 24.55
C THR A 361 15.55 1.38 24.34
N ASN A 362 16.15 0.91 23.24
CA ASN A 362 16.15 -0.49 22.80
C ASN A 362 14.73 -1.04 22.60
N THR A 363 13.84 -0.18 22.10
CA THR A 363 12.41 -0.46 21.88
C THR A 363 12.00 -0.08 20.47
N LEU A 364 11.08 -0.85 19.90
CA LEU A 364 10.33 -0.51 18.70
C LEU A 364 9.12 0.34 19.09
N LYS A 365 8.97 1.51 18.47
CA LYS A 365 7.90 2.48 18.79
C LYS A 365 6.92 2.62 17.64
N PHE A 366 5.65 2.84 17.99
CA PHE A 366 4.54 3.06 17.07
C PHE A 366 3.95 4.47 17.27
N PRO A 367 4.62 5.53 16.78
CA PRO A 367 4.17 6.91 16.91
C PRO A 367 2.95 7.21 16.02
N LEU A 368 2.04 8.04 16.52
CA LEU A 368 0.89 8.50 15.74
C LEU A 368 1.24 9.61 14.76
N SER A 369 0.90 9.40 13.49
CA SER A 369 0.94 10.37 12.40
C SER A 369 -0.34 11.21 12.30
N ARG A 370 -1.44 10.75 12.90
CA ARG A 370 -2.67 11.51 13.11
C ARG A 370 -3.34 11.11 14.44
N PRO A 371 -4.16 11.98 15.06
CA PRO A 371 -4.82 11.68 16.32
C PRO A 371 -5.72 10.44 16.24
N CYS A 372 -5.82 9.72 17.36
CA CYS A 372 -6.71 8.57 17.55
C CYS A 372 -7.51 8.80 18.85
N ASN A 373 -8.82 8.92 18.76
CA ASN A 373 -9.64 9.20 19.95
C ASN A 373 -9.89 7.93 20.75
N ARG A 374 -10.16 8.07 22.04
CA ARG A 374 -10.54 6.94 22.90
C ARG A 374 -11.71 6.15 22.30
N GLY A 375 -11.55 4.83 22.21
CA GLY A 375 -12.52 3.91 21.63
C GLY A 375 -12.48 3.79 20.10
N GLU A 376 -11.69 4.63 19.41
CA GLU A 376 -11.44 4.49 17.97
C GLU A 376 -10.45 3.36 17.71
N GLN A 377 -10.63 2.64 16.60
CA GLN A 377 -9.64 1.68 16.13
C GLN A 377 -8.38 2.40 15.66
N CYS A 378 -7.25 2.04 16.25
CA CYS A 378 -5.94 2.50 15.83
C CYS A 378 -5.47 1.65 14.64
N TYR A 379 -5.12 2.31 13.54
CA TYR A 379 -4.77 1.67 12.27
C TYR A 379 -3.29 1.84 11.96
N LEU A 380 -2.67 0.80 11.44
CA LEU A 380 -1.30 0.77 10.96
C LEU A 380 -1.27 0.79 9.43
N SER A 381 -0.30 1.46 8.82
CA SER A 381 -0.11 1.32 7.38
C SER A 381 0.52 -0.03 7.04
N TYR A 382 -0.11 -0.90 6.25
CA TYR A 382 0.55 -2.12 5.75
C TYR A 382 1.38 -1.84 4.49
N GLY A 383 1.59 -0.58 4.11
CA GLY A 383 2.28 -0.24 2.85
C GLY A 383 1.31 0.23 1.77
N ASN A 384 1.83 0.33 0.55
CA ASN A 384 1.07 0.77 -0.63
C ASN A 384 0.66 -0.47 -1.43
N LEU A 385 -0.21 -1.29 -0.83
CA LEU A 385 -0.58 -2.61 -1.36
C LEU A 385 -1.89 -2.52 -2.14
N SER A 386 -1.94 -3.22 -3.28
CA SER A 386 -3.17 -3.40 -4.05
C SER A 386 -4.16 -4.28 -3.28
N SER A 387 -5.43 -4.16 -3.61
CA SER A 387 -6.47 -5.05 -3.10
C SER A 387 -6.24 -6.51 -3.49
N SER A 388 -5.57 -6.79 -4.62
CA SER A 388 -5.18 -8.17 -4.99
C SER A 388 -4.17 -8.76 -4.01
N HIS A 389 -3.18 -7.96 -3.60
CA HIS A 389 -2.17 -8.35 -2.63
C HIS A 389 -2.76 -8.52 -1.23
N LEU A 390 -3.59 -7.56 -0.80
CA LEU A 390 -4.28 -7.62 0.50
C LEU A 390 -5.21 -8.83 0.58
N LEU A 391 -5.97 -9.12 -0.47
CA LEU A 391 -6.79 -10.32 -0.56
C LEU A 391 -5.93 -11.60 -0.48
N THR A 392 -4.83 -11.65 -1.24
CA THR A 392 -3.99 -12.84 -1.35
C THR A 392 -3.29 -13.18 -0.05
N PHE A 393 -2.67 -12.21 0.62
CA PHE A 393 -1.75 -12.45 1.74
C PHE A 393 -2.29 -12.02 3.10
N TYR A 394 -3.31 -11.16 3.15
CA TYR A 394 -3.91 -10.66 4.40
C TYR A 394 -5.37 -11.05 4.58
N GLY A 395 -6.07 -11.43 3.51
CA GLY A 395 -7.43 -11.96 3.60
C GLY A 395 -8.53 -10.92 3.74
N PHE A 396 -8.33 -9.71 3.22
CA PHE A 396 -9.35 -8.65 3.26
C PHE A 396 -9.23 -7.70 2.08
N LEU A 397 -10.30 -6.92 1.85
CA LEU A 397 -10.32 -5.77 0.96
C LEU A 397 -10.54 -4.50 1.80
N PRO A 398 -9.84 -3.39 1.51
CA PRO A 398 -10.11 -2.12 2.19
C PRO A 398 -11.58 -1.69 2.03
N GLN A 399 -12.15 -1.10 3.09
CA GLN A 399 -13.51 -0.54 3.03
C GLN A 399 -13.52 0.79 2.24
N GLU A 400 -12.44 1.56 2.34
CA GLU A 400 -12.24 2.76 1.57
C GLU A 400 -11.77 2.46 0.14
N VAL A 401 -11.91 3.45 -0.75
CA VAL A 401 -11.32 3.36 -2.09
C VAL A 401 -9.79 3.29 -1.96
N ASN A 402 -9.21 2.16 -2.38
CA ASN A 402 -7.78 1.95 -2.37
C ASN A 402 -7.14 2.65 -3.59
N PRO A 403 -6.27 3.66 -3.40
CA PRO A 403 -5.64 4.37 -4.52
C PRO A 403 -4.62 3.52 -5.29
N TYR A 404 -4.27 2.34 -4.76
CA TYR A 404 -3.30 1.41 -5.31
C TYR A 404 -3.92 0.29 -6.14
N ASP A 405 -5.24 0.32 -6.34
CA ASP A 405 -5.93 -0.62 -7.21
C ASP A 405 -5.75 -0.22 -8.68
N ILE A 406 -4.94 -1.02 -9.37
CA ILE A 406 -4.57 -0.84 -10.77
C ILE A 406 -4.81 -2.14 -11.55
N ILE A 407 -5.05 -2.00 -12.85
CA ILE A 407 -4.97 -3.09 -13.82
C ILE A 407 -3.72 -2.84 -14.67
N PRO A 408 -2.71 -3.72 -14.60
CA PRO A 408 -1.53 -3.61 -15.46
C PRO A 408 -1.91 -3.96 -16.91
N LEU A 409 -1.26 -3.30 -17.86
CA LEU A 409 -1.40 -3.51 -19.30
C LEU A 409 -0.01 -3.66 -19.91
N ASP A 410 0.25 -4.80 -20.54
CA ASP A 410 1.44 -4.98 -21.36
C ASP A 410 1.06 -4.68 -22.81
N ILE A 411 1.59 -3.59 -23.37
CA ILE A 411 1.33 -3.15 -24.73
C ILE A 411 2.64 -3.28 -25.51
N GLU A 412 2.73 -4.32 -26.36
CA GLU A 412 3.91 -4.54 -27.18
C GLU A 412 4.00 -3.50 -28.31
N GLU A 413 5.21 -2.97 -28.54
CA GLU A 413 5.48 -2.16 -29.73
C GLU A 413 5.36 -3.02 -30.99
N GLY A 414 4.63 -2.52 -31.98
CA GLY A 414 4.73 -3.06 -33.34
C GLY A 414 6.18 -2.96 -33.82
N SER A 415 6.71 -4.06 -34.36
CA SER A 415 8.10 -4.34 -34.79
C SER A 415 8.88 -3.29 -35.64
N ASP A 416 8.37 -2.08 -35.88
CA ASP A 416 8.90 -1.16 -36.90
C ASP A 416 9.46 0.18 -36.39
N CYS A 417 9.55 0.43 -35.08
CA CYS A 417 10.11 1.69 -34.57
C CYS A 417 11.62 1.62 -34.28
N SER A 418 12.43 1.82 -35.32
CA SER A 418 13.86 2.14 -35.15
C SER A 418 14.03 3.64 -34.95
N SER A 419 14.04 4.10 -33.70
CA SER A 419 14.53 5.44 -33.38
C SER A 419 15.64 5.39 -32.34
N GLU A 420 16.85 5.69 -32.82
CA GLU A 420 18.01 6.02 -31.99
C GLU A 420 17.76 7.39 -31.35
N GLU A 421 17.25 7.43 -30.11
CA GLU A 421 17.57 8.43 -29.07
C GLU A 421 16.69 8.22 -27.81
N GLY A 422 17.23 7.50 -26.81
CA GLY A 422 17.05 7.81 -25.38
C GLY A 422 15.69 7.65 -24.68
N CYS A 423 14.58 7.31 -25.35
CA CYS A 423 13.33 7.00 -24.65
C CYS A 423 13.26 5.50 -24.36
N GLN A 424 13.39 5.11 -23.08
CA GLN A 424 12.91 3.81 -22.62
C GLN A 424 11.38 3.87 -22.71
N ASP A 425 10.81 3.47 -23.85
CA ASP A 425 9.35 3.32 -23.97
C ASP A 425 8.97 2.14 -23.06
N ASP A 426 8.36 2.46 -21.93
CA ASP A 426 7.90 1.45 -20.97
C ASP A 426 6.70 0.75 -21.60
N THR A 427 6.90 -0.47 -22.10
CA THR A 427 5.82 -1.34 -22.62
C THR A 427 4.78 -1.72 -21.55
N LYS A 428 5.05 -1.34 -20.29
CA LYS A 428 4.21 -1.58 -19.12
C LYS A 428 3.43 -0.33 -18.77
N HIS A 429 2.13 -0.39 -19.04
CA HIS A 429 1.20 0.63 -18.65
C HIS A 429 0.27 0.14 -17.54
N MET A 430 -0.47 1.07 -16.95
CA MET A 430 -1.46 0.76 -15.95
C MET A 430 -2.68 1.66 -16.11
N VAL A 431 -3.83 1.14 -15.70
CA VAL A 431 -5.07 1.91 -15.54
C VAL A 431 -5.62 1.72 -14.13
N ARG A 432 -6.49 2.61 -13.70
CA ARG A 432 -7.23 2.50 -12.43
C ARG A 432 -8.65 3.02 -12.62
N GLY A 433 -9.48 2.85 -11.59
CA GLY A 433 -10.85 3.37 -11.61
C GLY A 433 -10.88 4.87 -11.97
N ALA A 434 -11.62 5.24 -13.01
CA ALA A 434 -11.65 6.61 -13.54
C ALA A 434 -12.20 7.63 -12.51
N TRP A 435 -12.90 7.15 -11.47
CA TRP A 435 -13.33 7.95 -10.32
C TRP A 435 -12.16 8.53 -9.50
N LEU A 436 -10.97 7.92 -9.55
CA LEU A 436 -9.73 8.44 -8.95
C LEU A 436 -8.99 9.43 -9.85
N SER A 437 -9.50 9.71 -11.06
CA SER A 437 -8.88 10.70 -11.92
C SER A 437 -9.24 12.11 -11.44
N VAL A 438 -8.20 12.89 -11.18
CA VAL A 438 -8.29 14.31 -10.76
C VAL A 438 -8.35 15.25 -11.97
N LEU A 439 -8.21 14.68 -13.17
CA LEU A 439 -8.23 15.40 -14.46
C LEU A 439 -9.66 15.71 -14.93
N THR A 440 -10.65 15.76 -14.03
CA THR A 440 -12.07 16.00 -14.36
C THR A 440 -12.29 17.32 -15.10
N ASN A 441 -11.38 18.29 -14.94
CA ASN A 441 -11.43 19.61 -15.56
C ASN A 441 -10.46 19.82 -16.74
N GLN A 442 -9.63 18.84 -17.13
CA GLN A 442 -8.60 19.05 -18.16
C GLN A 442 -9.10 18.97 -19.61
N GLY A 443 -10.40 18.68 -19.83
CA GLY A 443 -11.01 18.77 -21.15
C GLY A 443 -10.61 17.63 -22.11
N LEU A 444 -10.68 17.94 -23.41
CA LEU A 444 -10.36 17.02 -24.52
C LEU A 444 -8.91 16.52 -24.39
N PHE A 445 -8.62 15.31 -24.89
CA PHE A 445 -7.30 14.65 -24.84
C PHE A 445 -6.86 14.01 -23.51
N TYR A 446 -7.67 14.05 -22.44
CA TYR A 446 -7.32 13.35 -21.18
C TYR A 446 -8.33 12.29 -20.78
N TYR A 447 -9.63 12.53 -21.01
CA TYR A 447 -10.72 11.55 -20.83
C TYR A 447 -10.79 10.84 -19.47
N ARG A 448 -10.15 11.37 -18.43
CA ARG A 448 -9.98 10.70 -17.13
C ARG A 448 -9.11 9.43 -17.19
N LEU A 449 -8.34 9.28 -18.25
CA LEU A 449 -7.41 8.16 -18.47
C LEU A 449 -5.96 8.62 -18.21
N PRO A 450 -5.02 7.68 -17.99
CA PRO A 450 -3.64 8.02 -17.65
C PRO A 450 -2.89 8.60 -18.86
N SER A 451 -2.28 9.76 -18.70
CA SER A 451 -1.57 10.43 -19.79
C SER A 451 -0.40 9.63 -20.36
N PRO A 452 0.46 8.94 -19.57
CA PRO A 452 1.52 8.13 -20.15
C PRO A 452 0.99 7.05 -21.11
N LEU A 453 -0.12 6.40 -20.75
CA LEU A 453 -0.80 5.42 -21.62
C LEU A 453 -1.36 6.07 -22.88
N LEU A 454 -2.03 7.22 -22.75
CA LEU A 454 -2.60 7.92 -23.91
C LEU A 454 -1.50 8.42 -24.86
N GLU A 455 -0.39 8.94 -24.33
CA GLU A 455 0.77 9.39 -25.11
C GLU A 455 1.42 8.23 -25.87
N HIS A 456 1.64 7.09 -25.21
CA HIS A 456 2.15 5.89 -25.86
C HIS A 456 1.22 5.43 -27.00
N LEU A 457 -0.09 5.32 -26.75
CA LEU A 457 -1.05 4.91 -27.78
C LEU A 457 -1.16 5.91 -28.93
N ARG A 458 -1.07 7.22 -28.67
CA ARG A 458 -1.02 8.24 -29.73
C ARG A 458 0.21 8.06 -30.62
N ASN A 459 1.37 7.88 -30.01
CA ASN A 459 2.62 7.67 -30.74
C ASN A 459 2.56 6.39 -31.58
N ALA A 460 1.96 5.32 -31.05
CA ALA A 460 1.74 4.06 -31.78
C ALA A 460 0.78 4.22 -32.98
N VAL A 461 -0.25 5.07 -32.86
CA VAL A 461 -1.23 5.31 -33.93
C VAL A 461 -0.69 6.26 -35.00
N ASN A 462 0.00 7.34 -34.62
CA ASN A 462 0.54 8.35 -35.54
C ASN A 462 1.93 8.84 -35.06
N PRO A 463 3.01 8.12 -35.41
CA PRO A 463 4.37 8.49 -35.02
C PRO A 463 4.79 9.78 -35.76
N GLY A 464 4.79 10.90 -35.03
CA GLY A 464 5.17 12.22 -35.55
C GLY A 464 4.20 13.35 -35.18
N LEU A 465 3.00 13.03 -34.71
CA LEU A 465 2.00 14.01 -34.26
C LEU A 465 2.08 14.21 -32.75
N HIS A 466 3.06 14.99 -32.29
CA HIS A 466 3.30 15.20 -30.85
C HIS A 466 2.48 16.33 -30.22
N THR A 467 1.68 17.06 -31.00
CA THR A 467 0.91 18.22 -30.52
C THR A 467 -0.58 17.92 -30.41
N MET A 468 -1.12 18.09 -29.19
CA MET A 468 -2.56 18.12 -28.91
C MET A 468 -3.21 19.35 -29.57
N THR A 469 -3.63 19.21 -30.82
CA THR A 469 -4.31 20.28 -31.56
C THR A 469 -5.74 19.88 -31.90
N LEU A 470 -6.63 20.86 -32.05
CA LEU A 470 -7.99 20.65 -32.54
C LEU A 470 -8.03 20.49 -34.07
N LEU A 471 -6.96 19.97 -34.67
CA LEU A 471 -6.92 19.65 -36.10
C LEU A 471 -7.61 18.31 -36.34
N GLN A 472 -8.19 18.15 -37.53
CA GLN A 472 -8.92 16.93 -37.89
C GLN A 472 -8.06 15.67 -37.70
N GLU A 473 -6.81 15.66 -38.14
CA GLU A 473 -5.90 14.51 -38.01
C GLU A 473 -5.64 14.12 -36.54
N SER A 474 -5.44 15.11 -35.65
CA SER A 474 -5.30 14.88 -34.21
C SER A 474 -6.59 14.27 -33.63
N LEU A 475 -7.75 14.78 -34.00
CA LEU A 475 -9.03 14.28 -33.49
C LEU A 475 -9.36 12.87 -34.04
N GLU A 476 -9.00 12.56 -35.28
CA GLU A 476 -9.11 11.21 -35.84
C GLU A 476 -8.19 10.21 -35.09
N THR A 477 -6.96 10.65 -34.75
CA THR A 477 -6.02 9.89 -33.91
C THR A 477 -6.64 9.59 -32.54
N GLU A 478 -7.23 10.59 -31.88
CA GLU A 478 -7.90 10.41 -30.59
C GLU A 478 -9.06 9.43 -30.66
N LYS A 479 -9.88 9.52 -31.71
CA LYS A 479 -11.01 8.60 -31.89
C LYS A 479 -10.51 7.16 -32.01
N LYS A 480 -9.44 6.92 -32.77
CA LYS A 480 -8.84 5.59 -32.90
C LYS A 480 -8.27 5.07 -31.58
N VAL A 481 -7.51 5.89 -30.84
CA VAL A 481 -6.98 5.51 -29.51
C VAL A 481 -8.11 5.11 -28.55
N LEU A 482 -9.20 5.88 -28.52
CA LEU A 482 -10.37 5.57 -27.70
C LEU A 482 -11.11 4.33 -28.18
N ASP A 483 -11.11 4.07 -29.49
CA ASP A 483 -11.69 2.88 -30.07
C ASP A 483 -10.94 1.60 -29.68
N ASP A 484 -9.62 1.65 -29.76
CA ASP A 484 -8.74 0.54 -29.39
C ASP A 484 -8.83 0.26 -27.88
N LEU A 485 -8.77 1.30 -27.03
CA LEU A 485 -8.94 1.16 -25.59
C LEU A 485 -10.31 0.56 -25.23
N TYR A 486 -11.39 1.06 -25.83
CA TYR A 486 -12.71 0.51 -25.58
C TYR A 486 -12.78 -0.98 -25.97
N ALA A 487 -12.22 -1.37 -27.12
CA ALA A 487 -12.21 -2.76 -27.55
C ALA A 487 -11.46 -3.68 -26.58
N ILE A 488 -10.30 -3.23 -26.06
CA ILE A 488 -9.53 -3.95 -25.04
C ILE A 488 -10.39 -4.17 -23.78
N PHE A 489 -10.93 -3.10 -23.22
CA PHE A 489 -11.67 -3.18 -21.96
C PHE A 489 -13.06 -3.84 -22.10
N ASP A 490 -13.67 -3.80 -23.28
CA ASP A 490 -14.91 -4.54 -23.57
C ASP A 490 -14.64 -6.04 -23.62
N GLY A 491 -13.50 -6.44 -24.20
CA GLY A 491 -12.99 -7.81 -24.11
C GLY A 491 -12.74 -8.25 -22.67
N MET A 492 -12.08 -7.42 -21.86
CA MET A 492 -11.86 -7.70 -20.44
C MET A 492 -13.18 -7.83 -19.67
N MET A 493 -14.15 -6.94 -19.90
CA MET A 493 -15.46 -6.99 -19.25
C MET A 493 -16.19 -8.30 -19.56
N LYS A 494 -16.13 -8.77 -20.81
CA LYS A 494 -16.72 -10.07 -21.22
C LYS A 494 -16.06 -11.26 -20.51
N ASN A 495 -14.74 -11.22 -20.31
CA ASN A 495 -14.03 -12.26 -19.57
C ASN A 495 -14.36 -12.25 -18.07
N LEU A 496 -14.70 -11.08 -17.52
CA LEU A 496 -15.16 -10.94 -16.14
C LEU A 496 -16.64 -11.29 -15.97
N ASP A 497 -17.44 -11.31 -17.04
CA ASP A 497 -18.90 -11.48 -16.92
C ASP A 497 -19.27 -12.93 -16.63
N ASP A 498 -19.95 -13.13 -15.49
CA ASP A 498 -20.35 -14.44 -14.99
C ASP A 498 -21.87 -14.57 -15.12
N SER A 499 -22.33 -14.94 -16.31
CA SER A 499 -23.72 -15.41 -16.47
C SER A 499 -24.01 -16.73 -15.72
N VAL A 500 -23.05 -17.25 -14.94
CA VAL A 500 -23.06 -18.59 -14.31
C VAL A 500 -23.29 -18.56 -12.79
N LEU A 501 -23.20 -17.41 -12.12
CA LEU A 501 -23.36 -17.32 -10.66
C LEU A 501 -24.72 -16.69 -10.30
N GLU A 502 -25.80 -17.44 -10.53
CA GLU A 502 -27.18 -17.00 -10.25
C GLU A 502 -27.50 -16.86 -8.75
N ASP A 503 -26.66 -17.40 -7.85
CA ASP A 503 -26.84 -17.28 -6.40
C ASP A 503 -25.68 -16.50 -5.75
N ARG A 504 -25.79 -15.17 -5.74
CA ARG A 504 -24.82 -14.25 -5.10
C ARG A 504 -24.86 -14.29 -3.56
N SER A 505 -25.63 -15.19 -2.95
CA SER A 505 -25.87 -15.25 -1.51
C SER A 505 -25.09 -16.37 -0.79
N SER A 506 -23.84 -16.62 -1.20
CA SER A 506 -22.99 -17.58 -0.49
C SER A 506 -22.71 -17.13 0.94
N GLU A 507 -22.86 -18.03 1.92
CA GLU A 507 -22.49 -17.79 3.32
C GLU A 507 -20.98 -17.99 3.57
N LYS A 508 -20.20 -18.48 2.59
CA LYS A 508 -18.78 -18.74 2.75
C LYS A 508 -17.94 -17.47 2.58
N TRP A 509 -17.06 -17.22 3.54
CA TRP A 509 -16.23 -16.01 3.60
C TRP A 509 -15.32 -15.84 2.36
N ASP A 510 -14.75 -16.93 1.83
CA ASP A 510 -13.81 -16.92 0.72
C ASP A 510 -14.52 -16.58 -0.59
N VAL A 511 -15.71 -17.17 -0.81
CA VAL A 511 -16.58 -16.87 -1.94
C VAL A 511 -17.04 -15.41 -1.89
N GLN A 512 -17.45 -14.91 -0.74
CA GLN A 512 -17.85 -13.50 -0.58
C GLN A 512 -16.70 -12.54 -0.91
N LEU A 513 -15.50 -12.82 -0.40
CA LEU A 513 -14.32 -12.00 -0.64
C LEU A 513 -13.91 -12.01 -2.12
N ALA A 514 -13.99 -13.18 -2.77
CA ALA A 514 -13.77 -13.33 -4.21
C ALA A 514 -14.78 -12.52 -5.05
N ILE A 515 -16.08 -12.58 -4.68
CA ILE A 515 -17.13 -11.79 -5.36
C ILE A 515 -16.84 -10.30 -5.23
N GLN A 516 -16.54 -9.82 -4.02
CA GLN A 516 -16.24 -8.41 -3.78
C GLN A 516 -15.04 -7.92 -4.61
N TYR A 517 -13.98 -8.73 -4.70
CA TYR A 517 -12.83 -8.39 -5.52
C TYR A 517 -13.15 -8.38 -7.02
N LYS A 518 -13.92 -9.35 -7.51
CA LYS A 518 -14.33 -9.37 -8.92
C LYS A 518 -15.25 -8.20 -9.27
N ASP A 519 -16.16 -7.82 -8.37
CA ASP A 519 -17.00 -6.63 -8.53
C ASP A 519 -16.15 -5.35 -8.55
N LEU A 520 -15.10 -5.24 -7.72
CA LEU A 520 -14.12 -4.15 -7.78
C LEU A 520 -13.45 -4.06 -9.17
N GLN A 521 -12.99 -5.19 -9.72
CA GLN A 521 -12.39 -5.23 -11.06
C GLN A 521 -13.39 -4.82 -12.15
N LYS A 522 -14.62 -5.34 -12.09
CA LYS A 522 -15.73 -4.93 -12.99
C LYS A 522 -15.98 -3.43 -12.91
N ASN A 523 -16.01 -2.86 -11.71
CA ASN A 523 -16.21 -1.43 -11.53
C ASN A 523 -15.08 -0.63 -12.20
N ILE A 524 -13.82 -1.03 -12.03
CA ILE A 524 -12.67 -0.37 -12.66
C ILE A 524 -12.84 -0.39 -14.18
N VAL A 525 -13.04 -1.57 -14.78
CA VAL A 525 -13.22 -1.74 -16.24
C VAL A 525 -14.42 -0.94 -16.75
N SER A 526 -15.56 -1.00 -16.06
CA SER A 526 -16.78 -0.26 -16.41
C SER A 526 -16.56 1.26 -16.42
N SER A 527 -15.79 1.77 -15.44
CA SER A 527 -15.47 3.21 -15.39
C SER A 527 -14.58 3.66 -16.54
N ILE A 528 -13.69 2.79 -17.02
CA ILE A 528 -12.81 3.04 -18.17
C ILE A 528 -13.62 3.01 -19.47
N LEU A 529 -14.52 2.04 -19.63
CA LEU A 529 -15.45 1.99 -20.77
C LEU A 529 -16.30 3.25 -20.86
N THR A 530 -16.87 3.69 -19.73
CA THR A 530 -17.64 4.93 -19.63
C THR A 530 -16.80 6.16 -19.99
N ALA A 531 -15.54 6.19 -19.54
CA ALA A 531 -14.59 7.25 -19.88
C ALA A 531 -14.30 7.28 -21.39
N CYS A 532 -14.08 6.12 -22.02
CA CYS A 532 -13.84 6.00 -23.46
C CYS A 532 -15.05 6.47 -24.28
N GLU A 533 -16.27 6.05 -23.92
CA GLU A 533 -17.49 6.50 -24.59
C GLU A 533 -17.72 8.01 -24.48
N SER A 534 -17.48 8.55 -23.29
CA SER A 534 -17.59 10.00 -23.05
C SER A 534 -16.55 10.76 -23.88
N GLY A 535 -15.31 10.25 -23.93
CA GLY A 535 -14.24 10.77 -24.79
C GLY A 535 -14.62 10.77 -26.27
N ARG A 536 -15.16 9.66 -26.79
CA ARG A 536 -15.60 9.55 -28.19
C ARG A 536 -16.63 10.61 -28.53
N LYS A 537 -17.64 10.80 -27.67
CA LYS A 537 -18.68 11.83 -27.88
C LYS A 537 -18.09 13.24 -27.93
N MET A 538 -17.10 13.54 -27.09
CA MET A 538 -16.38 14.82 -27.12
C MET A 538 -15.59 15.00 -28.42
N VAL A 539 -14.81 13.99 -28.83
CA VAL A 539 -14.02 14.03 -30.07
C VAL A 539 -14.93 14.15 -31.30
N GLU A 540 -16.05 13.43 -31.35
CA GLU A 540 -17.01 13.52 -32.46
C GLU A 540 -17.71 14.88 -32.56
N HIS A 541 -17.97 15.52 -31.41
CA HIS A 541 -18.50 16.87 -31.38
C HIS A 541 -17.50 17.86 -31.98
N GLU A 542 -16.23 17.77 -31.59
CA GLU A 542 -15.17 18.66 -32.08
C GLU A 542 -14.84 18.39 -33.56
N LEU A 543 -14.80 17.13 -34.01
CA LEU A 543 -14.64 16.78 -35.42
C LEU A 543 -15.73 17.41 -36.29
N LYS A 544 -16.99 17.34 -35.83
CA LYS A 544 -18.10 17.99 -36.53
C LYS A 544 -17.88 19.50 -36.59
N ARG A 545 -17.42 20.13 -35.51
CA ARG A 545 -17.14 21.57 -35.50
C ARG A 545 -16.04 21.96 -36.49
N CYS A 546 -14.91 21.25 -36.50
CA CYS A 546 -13.82 21.49 -37.46
C CYS A 546 -14.30 21.37 -38.91
N MET A 547 -15.09 20.33 -39.22
CA MET A 547 -15.67 20.14 -40.55
C MET A 547 -16.63 21.28 -40.94
N HIS A 548 -17.37 21.87 -39.99
CA HIS A 548 -18.24 23.01 -40.27
C HIS A 548 -17.46 24.32 -40.46
N GLU A 549 -16.35 24.51 -39.75
CA GLU A 549 -15.46 25.66 -39.91
C GLU A 549 -14.72 25.61 -41.26
N ASP A 550 -14.24 24.43 -41.68
CA ASP A 550 -13.62 24.22 -43.00
C ASP A 550 -14.59 24.46 -44.18
N ILE A 551 -15.88 24.19 -43.98
CA ILE A 551 -16.94 24.46 -44.97
C ILE A 551 -17.33 25.95 -44.99
N ALA A 552 -17.18 26.65 -43.86
CA ALA A 552 -17.54 28.07 -43.73
C ALA A 552 -16.46 29.03 -44.24
N GLY A 553 -15.21 28.58 -44.34
CA GLY A 553 -14.07 29.31 -44.91
C GLY A 553 -13.24 30.07 -43.88
#